data_AF-A0A1V3C5L0-F1
#
_entry.id   AF-A0A1V3C5L0-F1
#
_cell.length_a   1.000
_cell.length_b   1.000
_cell.length_c   1.000
_cell.angle_alpha   90.00
_cell.angle_beta   90.00
_cell.angle_gamma   90.00
#
_symmetry.space_group_name_H-M   'P 1'
#
loop_
_entity.id
_entity.type
_entity.pdbx_description
1 polymer ?
#
loop_
_entity_poly.entity_id
_entity_poly.type
_entity_poly.pdbx_seq_one_letter_code
_entity_poly.pdbx_strand_id
1 'polypeptide(L)'
;MPSQKHQVPLRIIQNQPALAPFLLKKVLGYELPAHTETTFTSSHLGNCTPKEWTSDEAVVLRDGTQAVLAIAVERQDGRDKDKRLSWPAYLSVLHGRLECPAVLIVLCPDRALASWCAQPMRSTVRSTMTMYWPVSTRPPGRSWRA
;
A
#
# COMPACT_ATOMS: atom_id res chain seq x y z
N MET A 1 -12.32 -5.43 -26.58
CA MET A 1 -12.71 -6.75 -26.04
C MET A 1 -11.47 -7.64 -25.98
N PRO A 2 -11.18 -8.32 -24.86
CA PRO A 2 -10.09 -9.28 -24.80
C PRO A 2 -10.31 -10.43 -25.79
N SER A 3 -9.26 -10.85 -26.49
CA SER A 3 -9.34 -11.90 -27.51
C SER A 3 -9.67 -13.27 -26.92
N GLN A 4 -10.18 -14.20 -27.74
CA GLN A 4 -10.44 -15.57 -27.29
C GLN A 4 -9.17 -16.25 -26.72
N LYS A 5 -8.02 -16.02 -27.35
CA LYS A 5 -6.72 -16.52 -26.86
C LYS A 5 -6.38 -16.00 -25.46
N HIS A 6 -6.77 -14.77 -25.13
CA HIS A 6 -6.59 -14.20 -23.80
C HIS A 6 -7.59 -14.77 -22.77
N GLN A 7 -8.84 -15.03 -23.19
CA GLN A 7 -9.89 -15.49 -22.28
C GLN A 7 -9.82 -16.98 -21.93
N VAL A 8 -9.41 -17.84 -22.85
CA VAL A 8 -9.44 -19.30 -22.67
C VAL A 8 -8.63 -19.76 -21.44
N PRO A 9 -7.37 -19.32 -21.24
CA PRO A 9 -6.61 -19.70 -20.04
C PRO A 9 -7.28 -19.24 -18.74
N LEU A 10 -7.88 -18.05 -18.73
CA LEU A 10 -8.57 -17.50 -17.56
C LEU A 10 -9.81 -18.31 -17.20
N ARG A 11 -10.58 -18.76 -18.20
CA ARG A 11 -11.76 -19.62 -17.99
C ARG A 11 -11.40 -20.98 -17.40
N ILE A 12 -10.24 -21.54 -17.76
CA ILE A 12 -9.77 -22.80 -17.16
C ILE A 12 -9.56 -22.62 -15.66
N ILE A 13 -8.90 -21.54 -15.25
CA ILE A 13 -8.66 -21.23 -13.83
C ILE A 13 -9.98 -20.92 -13.10
N GLN A 14 -10.91 -20.21 -13.74
CA GLN A 14 -12.23 -19.93 -13.16
C GLN A 14 -13.03 -21.22 -12.87
N ASN A 15 -12.98 -22.20 -13.78
CA ASN A 15 -13.66 -23.48 -13.61
C ASN A 15 -12.91 -24.46 -12.71
N GLN A 16 -11.58 -24.36 -12.61
CA GLN A 16 -10.75 -25.21 -11.76
C GLN A 16 -9.73 -24.36 -10.96
N PRO A 17 -10.16 -23.67 -9.89
CA PRO A 17 -9.29 -22.77 -9.12
C PRO A 17 -8.03 -23.42 -8.56
N ALA A 18 -8.10 -24.71 -8.21
CA ALA A 18 -6.96 -25.51 -7.73
C ALA A 18 -5.79 -25.60 -8.73
N LEU A 19 -6.03 -25.28 -10.01
CA LEU A 19 -4.96 -25.22 -11.00
C LEU A 19 -3.97 -24.08 -10.71
N ALA A 20 -4.41 -22.96 -10.13
CA ALA A 20 -3.52 -21.85 -9.79
C ALA A 20 -2.43 -22.24 -8.77
N PRO A 21 -2.73 -22.79 -7.58
CA PRO A 21 -1.70 -23.28 -6.67
C PRO A 21 -0.89 -24.44 -7.28
N PHE A 22 -1.50 -25.32 -8.07
CA PHE A 22 -0.76 -26.38 -8.76
C PHE A 22 0.34 -25.81 -9.68
N LEU A 23 0.01 -24.80 -10.49
CA LEU A 23 0.97 -24.13 -11.38
C LEU A 23 2.08 -23.44 -10.57
N LEU A 24 1.74 -22.73 -9.49
CA LEU A 24 2.72 -22.10 -8.60
C LEU A 24 3.73 -23.12 -8.06
N LYS A 25 3.25 -24.26 -7.55
CA LYS A 25 4.12 -25.29 -6.96
C LYS A 25 4.91 -26.08 -7.99
N LYS A 26 4.25 -26.59 -9.04
CA LYS A 26 4.83 -27.56 -9.97
C LYS A 26 5.59 -26.92 -11.12
N VAL A 27 5.21 -25.71 -11.53
CA VAL A 27 5.85 -25.00 -12.65
C VAL A 27 6.80 -23.93 -12.14
N LEU A 28 6.39 -23.15 -11.13
CA LEU A 28 7.20 -22.03 -10.64
C LEU A 28 8.04 -22.35 -9.38
N GLY A 29 7.90 -23.55 -8.81
CA GLY A 29 8.67 -23.97 -7.63
C GLY A 29 8.34 -23.17 -6.36
N TYR A 30 7.17 -22.53 -6.30
CA TYR A 30 6.76 -21.72 -5.16
C TYR A 30 6.24 -22.60 -4.02
N GLU A 31 6.81 -22.43 -2.82
CA GLU A 31 6.32 -23.11 -1.62
C GLU A 31 5.01 -22.48 -1.14
N LEU A 32 3.93 -23.25 -1.27
CA LEU A 32 2.61 -22.81 -0.88
C LEU A 32 2.41 -22.92 0.64
N PRO A 33 1.73 -21.95 1.28
CA PRO A 33 1.27 -22.11 2.64
C PRO A 33 0.28 -23.28 2.75
N ALA A 34 0.21 -23.90 3.93
CA ALA A 34 -0.81 -24.91 4.21
C ALA A 34 -2.22 -24.32 4.04
N HIS A 35 -3.07 -25.01 3.27
CA HIS A 35 -4.45 -24.61 2.98
C HIS A 35 -5.32 -25.85 2.78
N THR A 36 -6.62 -25.74 3.08
CA THR A 36 -7.59 -26.84 3.00
C THR A 36 -8.49 -26.77 1.77
N GLU A 37 -8.63 -25.60 1.18
CA GLU A 37 -9.50 -25.37 0.03
C GLU A 37 -8.92 -24.33 -0.94
N THR A 38 -9.40 -24.35 -2.18
CA THR A 38 -9.12 -23.30 -3.17
C THR A 38 -10.43 -22.89 -3.79
N THR A 39 -10.81 -21.64 -3.59
CA THR A 39 -12.06 -21.08 -4.09
C THR A 39 -11.76 -20.01 -5.13
N PHE A 40 -12.66 -19.86 -6.10
CA PHE A 40 -12.61 -18.73 -7.01
C PHE A 40 -13.05 -17.46 -6.26
N THR A 41 -12.28 -16.38 -6.40
CA THR A 41 -12.68 -15.05 -5.96
C THR A 41 -12.73 -14.11 -7.16
N SER A 42 -13.53 -13.04 -7.06
CA SER A 42 -13.68 -12.06 -8.13
C SER A 42 -12.33 -11.52 -8.58
N SER A 43 -12.09 -11.54 -9.89
CA SER A 43 -10.91 -10.90 -10.49
C SER A 43 -11.06 -9.38 -10.60
N HIS A 44 -12.23 -8.83 -10.25
CA HIS A 44 -12.43 -7.40 -10.17
C HIS A 44 -11.76 -6.89 -8.89
N LEU A 45 -10.57 -6.32 -9.05
CA LEU A 45 -9.82 -5.69 -7.96
C LEU A 45 -10.32 -4.26 -7.65
N GLY A 46 -11.39 -3.83 -8.31
CA GLY A 46 -12.02 -2.55 -8.04
C GLY A 46 -12.70 -2.57 -6.69
N ASN A 47 -12.46 -1.54 -5.87
CA ASN A 47 -13.33 -1.25 -4.75
C ASN A 47 -14.65 -0.72 -5.32
N CYS A 48 -15.77 -1.44 -5.11
CA CYS A 48 -17.09 -1.07 -5.63
C CYS A 48 -17.67 0.22 -5.01
N THR A 49 -16.97 0.80 -4.03
CA THR A 49 -17.14 2.21 -3.65
C THR A 49 -15.97 2.95 -4.29
N PRO A 50 -16.19 4.03 -5.07
CA PRO A 50 -15.13 4.99 -5.38
C PRO A 50 -14.68 5.59 -4.05
N LYS A 51 -13.88 4.85 -3.29
CA LYS A 51 -13.11 5.40 -2.20
C LYS A 51 -12.02 6.13 -2.94
N GLU A 52 -12.21 7.44 -3.08
CA GLU A 52 -11.08 8.33 -3.26
C GLU A 52 -10.10 7.92 -2.17
N TRP A 53 -9.03 7.27 -2.60
CA TRP A 53 -7.92 6.94 -1.74
C TRP A 53 -7.17 8.25 -1.52
N THR A 54 -7.77 9.09 -0.69
CA THR A 54 -7.21 10.36 -0.27
C THR A 54 -6.22 10.02 0.82
N SER A 55 -4.94 9.98 0.43
CA SER A 55 -3.91 10.27 1.42
C SER A 55 -4.19 11.64 2.01
N ASP A 56 -3.92 11.84 3.30
CA ASP A 56 -4.09 13.18 3.89
C ASP A 56 -3.36 14.24 3.05
N GLU A 57 -2.18 13.88 2.51
CA GLU A 57 -1.50 14.63 1.46
C GLU A 57 -0.72 13.71 0.49
N ALA A 58 -0.50 14.15 -0.76
CA ALA A 58 0.38 13.47 -1.71
C ALA A 58 1.32 14.46 -2.41
N VAL A 59 2.61 14.14 -2.46
CA VAL A 59 3.66 14.95 -3.11
C VAL A 59 4.31 14.14 -4.22
N VAL A 60 4.60 14.79 -5.36
CA VAL A 60 5.34 14.16 -6.46
C VAL A 60 6.62 14.95 -6.72
N LEU A 61 7.77 14.28 -6.64
CA LEU A 61 9.04 14.83 -7.07
C LEU A 61 9.12 14.68 -8.58
N ARG A 62 9.54 15.75 -9.26
CA ARG A 62 9.69 15.77 -10.72
C ARG A 62 11.09 16.18 -11.10
N ASP A 63 11.61 15.52 -12.14
CA ASP A 63 12.76 15.98 -12.90
C ASP A 63 12.23 16.52 -14.24
N GLY A 64 12.15 17.85 -14.35
CA GLY A 64 11.42 18.51 -15.43
C GLY A 64 9.94 18.12 -15.46
N THR A 65 9.51 17.45 -16.53
CA THR A 65 8.13 16.97 -16.71
C THR A 65 7.91 15.56 -16.19
N GLN A 66 8.98 14.80 -15.92
CA GLN A 66 8.92 13.41 -15.51
C GLN A 66 8.71 13.29 -14.00
N ALA A 67 7.75 12.47 -13.57
CA ALA A 67 7.62 12.09 -12.17
C ALA A 67 8.72 11.07 -11.81
N VAL A 68 9.45 11.32 -10.73
CA VAL A 68 10.56 10.45 -10.29
C VAL A 68 10.29 9.77 -8.95
N LEU A 69 9.42 10.34 -8.12
CA LEU A 69 8.99 9.73 -6.85
C LEU A 69 7.63 10.28 -6.43
N ALA A 70 6.71 9.40 -6.07
CA ALA A 70 5.47 9.74 -5.39
C ALA A 70 5.62 9.52 -3.88
N ILE A 71 5.10 10.44 -3.07
CA ILE A 71 5.12 10.40 -1.62
C ILE A 71 3.68 10.53 -1.12
N ALA A 72 3.14 9.47 -0.54
CA ALA A 72 1.91 9.55 0.25
C ALA A 72 2.26 9.99 1.67
N VAL A 73 1.46 10.88 2.26
CA VAL A 73 1.59 11.30 3.65
C VAL A 73 0.28 11.01 4.38
N GLU A 74 0.40 10.34 5.52
CA GLU A 74 -0.73 10.00 6.40
C GLU A 74 -0.43 10.47 7.82
N ARG A 75 -1.41 11.05 8.50
CA ARG A 75 -1.36 11.30 9.93
C ARG A 75 -2.08 10.17 10.65
N GLN A 76 -1.45 9.64 11.70
CA GLN A 76 -2.05 8.64 12.57
C GLN A 76 -2.05 9.11 14.01
N ASP A 77 -3.23 9.28 14.59
CA ASP A 77 -3.42 9.64 16.00
C ASP A 77 -3.65 8.39 16.89
N GLY A 78 -3.76 7.20 16.31
CA GLY A 78 -3.95 5.94 17.03
C GLY A 78 -3.58 4.68 16.22
N ARG A 79 -3.61 3.52 16.87
CA ARG A 79 -3.37 2.22 16.21
C ARG A 79 -4.60 1.79 15.42
N ASP A 80 -4.54 1.93 14.10
CA ASP A 80 -5.57 1.47 13.17
C ASP A 80 -5.05 0.31 12.31
N LYS A 81 -5.55 -0.90 12.58
CA LYS A 81 -5.13 -2.11 11.86
C LYS A 81 -5.58 -2.12 10.40
N ASP A 82 -6.68 -1.46 10.06
CA ASP A 82 -7.25 -1.45 8.72
C ASP A 82 -6.43 -0.53 7.79
N LYS A 83 -5.81 0.51 8.35
CA LYS A 83 -4.85 1.36 7.63
C LYS A 83 -3.64 0.58 7.11
N ARG A 84 -3.16 -0.44 7.85
CA ARG A 84 -2.06 -1.33 7.39
C ARG A 84 -2.42 -2.16 6.16
N LEU A 85 -3.71 -2.36 5.89
CA LEU A 85 -4.20 -3.01 4.66
C LEU A 85 -4.40 -2.00 3.52
N SER A 86 -4.71 -0.75 3.85
CA SER A 86 -4.98 0.32 2.88
C SER A 86 -3.70 0.98 2.32
N TRP A 87 -2.64 1.10 3.14
CA TRP A 87 -1.37 1.73 2.73
C TRP A 87 -0.69 1.08 1.52
N PRO A 88 -0.60 -0.26 1.39
CA PRO A 88 -0.04 -0.87 0.19
C PRO A 88 -0.88 -0.61 -1.07
N ALA A 89 -2.21 -0.47 -0.92
CA ALA A 89 -3.08 -0.09 -2.02
C ALA A 89 -2.79 1.35 -2.49
N TYR A 90 -2.57 2.31 -1.58
CA TYR A 90 -2.15 3.67 -1.94
C TYR A 90 -0.89 3.69 -2.79
N LEU A 91 0.15 2.98 -2.34
CA LEU A 91 1.42 2.93 -3.05
C LEU A 91 1.28 2.27 -4.42
N SER A 92 0.47 1.21 -4.52
CA SER A 92 0.22 0.52 -5.79
C SER A 92 -0.56 1.40 -6.78
N VAL A 93 -1.56 2.15 -6.30
CA VAL A 93 -2.34 3.09 -7.10
C VAL A 93 -1.49 4.29 -7.54
N LEU A 94 -0.67 4.87 -6.64
CA LEU A 94 0.24 5.96 -6.97
C LEU A 94 1.29 5.55 -8.00
N HIS A 95 1.91 4.38 -7.80
CA HIS A 95 2.86 3.82 -8.75
C HIS A 95 2.21 3.58 -10.12
N GLY A 96 1.01 2.98 -10.16
CA GLY A 96 0.30 2.73 -11.41
C GLY A 96 -0.14 4.00 -12.14
N ARG A 97 -0.49 5.07 -11.40
CA ARG A 97 -0.93 6.35 -11.97
C ARG A 97 0.23 7.22 -12.47
N LEU A 98 1.35 7.22 -11.75
CA LEU A 98 2.47 8.14 -11.98
C LEU A 98 3.67 7.46 -12.63
N GLU A 99 3.62 6.14 -12.80
CA GLU A 99 4.68 5.32 -13.42
C GLU A 99 6.07 5.56 -12.80
N CYS A 100 6.09 5.86 -11.50
CA CYS A 100 7.32 6.09 -10.73
C CYS A 100 7.23 5.39 -9.36
N PRO A 101 8.38 5.18 -8.68
CA PRO A 101 8.40 4.65 -7.32
C PRO A 101 7.48 5.45 -6.39
N ALA A 102 6.86 4.78 -5.42
CA ALA A 102 6.01 5.40 -4.43
C ALA A 102 6.48 5.04 -3.01
N VAL A 103 6.49 6.02 -2.11
CA VAL A 103 6.82 5.85 -0.69
C VAL A 103 5.71 6.43 0.19
N LEU A 104 5.58 5.89 1.40
CA LEU A 104 4.65 6.37 2.41
C LEU A 104 5.41 6.97 3.58
N ILE A 105 5.00 8.18 3.98
CA ILE A 105 5.34 8.82 5.25
C ILE A 105 4.12 8.73 6.18
N VAL A 106 4.33 8.26 7.40
CA VAL A 106 3.31 8.30 8.46
C VAL A 106 3.77 9.23 9.57
N LEU A 107 2.99 10.29 9.83
CA LEU A 107 3.17 11.24 10.90
C LEU A 107 2.44 10.75 12.15
N CYS A 108 3.19 10.53 13.22
CA CYS A 108 2.64 10.06 14.50
C CYS A 108 2.91 11.05 15.63
N PRO A 109 1.98 11.24 16.60
CA PRO A 109 2.15 12.11 17.75
C PRO A 109 3.21 11.62 18.74
N ASP A 110 3.48 10.30 18.77
CA ASP A 110 4.43 9.70 19.70
C ASP A 110 5.27 8.58 19.07
N ARG A 111 6.38 8.24 19.76
CA ARG A 111 7.37 7.25 19.31
C ARG A 111 6.80 5.82 19.33
N ALA A 112 5.89 5.50 20.24
CA ALA A 112 5.33 4.16 20.36
C ALA A 112 4.42 3.86 19.15
N LEU A 113 3.62 4.84 18.74
CA LEU A 113 2.79 4.73 17.54
C LEU A 113 3.64 4.75 16.28
N ALA A 114 4.68 5.60 16.18
CA ALA A 114 5.61 5.57 15.05
C ALA A 114 6.29 4.19 14.89
N SER A 115 6.76 3.60 16.00
CA SER A 115 7.38 2.27 16.00
C SER A 115 6.39 1.18 15.58
N TRP A 116 5.12 1.32 15.96
CA TRP A 116 4.06 0.41 15.54
C TRP A 116 3.74 0.55 14.04
N CYS A 117 3.62 1.78 13.52
CA CYS A 117 3.40 2.06 12.11
C CYS A 117 4.57 1.57 11.23
N ALA A 118 5.80 1.65 11.72
CA ALA A 118 7.01 1.25 11.01
C ALA A 118 7.20 -0.28 10.88
N GLN A 119 6.43 -1.09 11.62
CA GLN A 119 6.52 -2.54 11.49
C GLN A 119 6.25 -2.98 10.05
N PRO A 120 7.02 -3.93 9.48
CA PRO A 120 6.79 -4.41 8.12
C PRO A 120 5.34 -4.82 7.90
N MET A 121 4.73 -4.28 6.85
CA MET A 121 3.43 -4.75 6.39
C MET A 121 3.62 -6.11 5.73
N ARG A 122 2.71 -7.06 5.98
CA ARG A 122 2.68 -8.34 5.25
C ARG A 122 2.11 -8.10 3.84
N SER A 123 2.81 -7.32 3.03
CA SER A 123 2.49 -7.05 1.63
C SER A 123 3.75 -7.08 0.77
N THR A 124 3.63 -7.56 -0.46
CA THR A 124 4.73 -7.79 -1.41
C THR A 124 5.42 -6.50 -1.88
N VAL A 125 4.83 -5.32 -1.64
CA VAL A 125 5.40 -4.01 -2.01
C VAL A 125 6.21 -3.45 -0.85
N ARG A 126 7.53 -3.31 -1.05
CA ARG A 126 8.48 -2.85 -0.04
C ARG A 126 8.87 -1.39 -0.33
N SER A 127 8.32 -0.44 0.43
CA SER A 127 8.87 0.93 0.64
C SER A 127 7.99 1.71 1.63
N THR A 128 8.32 1.68 2.92
CA THR A 128 7.67 2.53 3.94
C THR A 128 8.77 3.25 4.71
N MET A 129 8.69 4.59 4.77
CA MET A 129 9.62 5.42 5.54
C MET A 129 8.83 6.18 6.59
N THR A 130 8.90 5.72 7.85
CA THR A 130 8.18 6.36 8.96
C THR A 130 9.03 7.47 9.58
N MET A 131 8.46 8.66 9.72
CA MET A 131 9.15 9.84 10.28
C MET A 131 8.47 10.28 11.57
N TYR A 132 9.27 10.56 12.61
CA TYR A 132 8.79 11.14 13.87
C TYR A 132 8.85 12.67 13.80
N TRP A 133 7.75 13.35 14.16
CA TRP A 133 7.72 14.81 14.30
C TRP A 133 7.41 15.20 15.75
N PRO A 134 8.37 15.76 16.51
CA PRO A 134 8.01 16.39 17.78
C PRO A 134 7.30 17.72 17.50
N VAL A 135 6.07 17.89 18.00
CA VAL A 135 5.48 19.23 18.15
C VAL A 135 6.30 19.96 19.22
N SER A 136 7.34 20.68 18.82
CA SER A 136 8.00 21.67 19.67
C SER A 136 7.33 23.02 19.44
N THR A 137 6.25 23.31 20.17
CA THR A 137 5.77 24.68 20.37
C THR A 137 6.17 25.19 21.76
N ARG A 138 7.46 25.42 21.97
CA ARG A 138 7.95 26.39 22.97
C ARG A 138 9.16 27.14 22.41
N PRO A 139 9.04 28.42 22.05
CA PRO A 139 10.22 29.27 21.94
C PRO A 139 10.75 29.55 23.36
N PRO A 140 12.08 29.53 23.57
CA PRO A 140 12.67 29.84 24.87
C PRO A 140 12.70 31.35 25.10
N GLY A 141 12.19 31.79 26.26
CA GLY A 141 12.57 33.03 26.91
C GLY A 141 12.03 34.33 26.32
N ARG A 142 10.95 34.87 26.91
CA ARG A 142 10.77 36.31 27.15
C ARG A 142 9.73 36.52 28.25
N SER A 143 10.20 36.94 29.42
CA SER A 143 9.39 37.56 30.47
C SER A 143 9.02 38.97 30.05
N TRP A 144 7.79 39.42 30.33
CA TRP A 144 7.47 40.84 30.30
C TRP A 144 6.88 41.27 31.65
N ARG A 145 7.65 42.11 32.36
CA ARG A 145 7.13 43.17 33.22
C ARG A 145 6.78 44.35 32.31
N ALA A 146 5.56 44.85 32.42
CA ALA A 146 5.19 46.22 32.72
C ALA A 146 3.68 46.23 32.93
#